data_AF-A0A9E2I9M9-F1
#
_entry.id   AF-A0A9E2I9M9-F1
#
_cell.length_a   1.000
_cell.length_b   1.000
_cell.length_c   1.000
_cell.angle_alpha   90.00
_cell.angle_beta   90.00
_cell.angle_gamma   90.00
#
_symmetry.space_group_name_H-M   'P 1'
#
loop_
_entity.id
_entity.type
_entity.pdbx_description
1 polymer ?
#
loop_
_entity_poly.entity_id
_entity_poly.type
_entity_poly.pdbx_seq_one_letter_code
_entity_poly.pdbx_strand_id
1 'polypeptide(L)'
;MIDIPLYMFLFLYFLFLAVISVFLLINLYHIIVSGSMTLTSFFLTFLIFGGLGFTLYMTLQLTAQVHWGNTLTVFDPAWISNIFTPSNF
;
A
#
# COMPACT_ATOMS: atom_id res chain seq x y z
N MET A 1 -2.40 23.83 -11.94
CA MET A 1 -2.09 22.48 -11.44
C MET A 1 -1.96 22.52 -9.93
N ILE A 2 -2.59 21.58 -9.24
CA ILE A 2 -2.39 21.33 -7.80
C ILE A 2 -1.52 20.09 -7.71
N ASP A 3 -0.34 20.27 -7.14
CA ASP A 3 0.68 19.25 -7.02
C ASP A 3 0.96 18.97 -5.54
N ILE A 4 0.97 17.69 -5.17
CA ILE A 4 1.23 17.23 -3.81
C ILE A 4 2.49 16.36 -3.83
N PRO A 5 3.50 16.64 -2.98
CA PRO A 5 4.66 15.79 -2.85
C PRO A 5 4.31 14.32 -2.57
N LEU A 6 4.88 13.41 -3.35
CA LEU A 6 4.59 11.98 -3.28
C LEU A 6 4.92 11.37 -1.91
N TYR A 7 5.94 11.89 -1.23
CA TYR A 7 6.32 11.43 0.10
C TYR A 7 5.18 11.50 1.12
N MET A 8 4.23 12.42 1.00
CA MET A 8 3.09 12.50 1.93
C MET A 8 2.19 11.27 1.82
N PHE A 9 1.90 10.82 0.61
CA PHE A 9 1.11 9.60 0.37
C PHE A 9 1.88 8.35 0.79
N LEU A 10 3.18 8.27 0.46
CA LEU A 10 4.02 7.14 0.85
C LEU A 10 4.13 7.02 2.36
N PHE A 11 4.28 8.13 3.09
CA PHE A 11 4.36 8.10 4.54
C PHE A 11 3.07 7.59 5.19
N LEU A 12 1.91 8.06 4.73
CA LEU A 12 0.62 7.57 5.20
C LEU A 12 0.46 6.07 4.90
N TYR A 13 0.84 5.64 3.69
CA TYR A 13 0.83 4.23 3.30
C TYR A 13 1.71 3.37 4.22
N PHE A 14 2.95 3.80 4.50
CA PHE A 14 3.85 3.07 5.41
C PHE A 14 3.33 3.01 6.85
N LEU A 15 2.62 4.05 7.31
CA LEU A 15 1.98 4.02 8.63
C LEU A 15 0.89 2.95 8.72
N PHE A 16 0.03 2.82 7.70
CA PHE A 16 -0.94 1.72 7.63
C PHE A 16 -0.25 0.36 7.60
N LEU A 17 0.82 0.24 6.82
CA LEU A 17 1.58 -1.00 6.69
C LEU A 17 2.21 -1.42 8.03
N ALA A 18 2.75 -0.46 8.79
CA ALA A 18 3.29 -0.69 10.12
C ALA A 18 2.22 -1.21 11.09
N VAL A 19 1.03 -0.58 11.12
CA VAL A 19 -0.09 -1.01 11.97
C VAL A 19 -0.50 -2.45 11.64
N ILE A 20 -0.71 -2.76 10.36
CA ILE A 20 -1.07 -4.12 9.91
C ILE A 20 0.00 -5.13 10.31
N SER A 21 1.28 -4.76 10.18
CA SER A 21 2.40 -5.63 10.56
C SER A 21 2.40 -5.96 12.06
N VAL A 22 2.07 -5.00 12.93
CA VAL A 22 1.95 -5.24 14.38
C VAL A 22 0.81 -6.20 14.68
N PHE A 23 -0.38 -5.99 14.11
CA PHE A 23 -1.52 -6.91 14.31
C PHE A 23 -1.20 -8.34 13.85
N LEU A 24 -0.49 -8.47 12.74
CA LEU A 24 -0.05 -9.75 12.22
C LEU A 24 0.92 -10.47 13.16
N LEU A 25 1.90 -9.75 13.73
CA LEU A 25 2.83 -10.32 14.72
C LEU A 25 2.10 -10.78 15.99
N ILE A 26 1.12 -10.00 16.46
CA ILE A 26 0.27 -10.38 17.61
C ILE A 26 -0.50 -11.66 17.31
N ASN A 27 -1.10 -11.77 16.12
CA ASN A 27 -1.83 -12.98 15.72
C ASN A 27 -0.91 -14.21 15.61
N LEU A 28 0.30 -14.03 15.06
CA LEU A 28 1.28 -15.11 14.99
C LEU A 28 1.68 -15.57 16.40
N TYR A 29 1.94 -14.64 17.32
CA TYR A 29 2.23 -14.94 18.72
C TYR A 29 1.08 -15.70 19.37
N HIS A 30 -0.17 -15.25 19.17
CA HIS A 30 -1.35 -15.90 19.73
C HIS A 30 -1.50 -17.35 19.24
N ILE A 31 -1.20 -17.63 17.98
CA ILE A 31 -1.24 -18.99 17.41
C ILE A 31 -0.18 -19.89 18.04
N ILE A 32 1.04 -19.37 18.21
CA ILE A 32 2.13 -20.13 18.83
C ILE A 32 1.80 -20.46 20.28
N VAL A 33 1.30 -19.49 21.05
CA VAL A 33 1.03 -19.64 22.49
C VAL A 33 -0.23 -20.45 22.78
N SER A 34 -1.29 -20.28 22.01
CA SER A 34 -2.54 -21.02 22.23
C SER A 34 -2.43 -22.51 21.93
N GLY A 35 -1.36 -22.95 21.24
CA GLY A 35 -1.11 -24.36 20.91
C GLY A 35 -2.17 -25.01 20.02
N SER A 36 -3.20 -24.25 19.61
CA SER A 36 -4.33 -24.70 18.81
C SER A 36 -4.09 -24.34 17.35
N MET A 37 -3.23 -25.12 16.70
CA MET A 37 -3.12 -25.09 15.24
C MET A 37 -4.20 -25.96 14.63
N THR A 38 -5.44 -25.47 14.63
CA THR A 38 -6.41 -26.01 13.68
C THR A 38 -5.88 -25.75 12.27
N LEU A 39 -6.08 -26.70 11.35
CA LEU A 39 -5.63 -26.55 9.96
C LEU A 39 -6.13 -25.22 9.35
N THR A 40 -7.35 -24.81 9.71
CA THR A 40 -7.97 -23.55 9.29
C THR A 40 -7.23 -22.32 9.83
N SER A 41 -6.92 -22.27 11.14
CA SER A 41 -6.21 -21.13 11.73
C SER A 41 -4.78 -21.00 11.19
N PHE A 42 -4.10 -22.13 10.97
CA PHE A 42 -2.80 -22.15 10.31
C PHE A 42 -2.87 -21.63 8.87
N PHE A 43 -3.80 -22.16 8.06
CA PHE A 43 -3.93 -21.78 6.65
C PHE A 43 -4.29 -20.30 6.47
N LEU A 44 -5.24 -19.78 7.25
CA LEU A 44 -5.59 -18.35 7.20
C LEU A 44 -4.39 -17.48 7.58
N THR A 45 -3.65 -17.85 8.60
CA THR A 45 -2.47 -17.09 9.04
C THR A 45 -1.36 -17.14 8.01
N PHE A 46 -1.11 -18.30 7.40
CA PHE A 46 -0.16 -18.45 6.31
C PHE A 46 -0.52 -17.55 5.13
N LEU A 47 -1.79 -17.49 4.72
CA LEU A 47 -2.23 -16.61 3.65
C LEU A 47 -2.06 -15.13 3.98
N ILE A 48 -2.41 -14.70 5.20
CA ILE A 48 -2.27 -13.30 5.60
C ILE A 48 -0.79 -12.93 5.70
N PHE A 49 0.05 -13.80 6.28
CA PHE A 49 1.49 -13.57 6.42
C PHE A 49 2.20 -13.57 5.08
N GLY A 50 1.89 -14.53 4.21
CA GLY A 50 2.39 -14.59 2.84
C GLY A 50 1.93 -13.40 2.00
N GLY A 51 0.66 -12.99 2.15
CA GLY A 51 0.10 -11.81 1.51
C GLY A 51 0.83 -10.52 1.93
N LEU A 52 1.03 -10.31 3.23
CA LEU A 52 1.79 -9.17 3.74
C LEU A 52 3.25 -9.19 3.27
N GLY A 53 3.89 -10.36 3.32
CA GLY A 53 5.26 -10.54 2.82
C GLY A 53 5.38 -10.19 1.33
N PHE A 54 4.40 -10.63 0.53
CA PHE A 54 4.32 -10.27 -0.88
C PHE A 54 4.06 -8.76 -1.08
N THR A 55 3.16 -8.14 -0.31
CA THR A 55 2.91 -6.70 -0.35
C THR A 55 4.17 -5.90 0.01
N LEU A 56 4.92 -6.31 1.04
CA LEU A 56 6.19 -5.70 1.42
C LEU A 56 7.23 -5.83 0.31
N TYR A 57 7.36 -7.02 -0.28
CA TYR A 57 8.25 -7.26 -1.40
C TYR A 57 7.92 -6.38 -2.61
N MET A 58 6.64 -6.35 -3.01
CA MET A 58 6.19 -5.50 -4.12
C MET A 58 6.37 -4.01 -3.80
N THR A 59 6.12 -3.60 -2.56
CA THR A 59 6.38 -2.22 -2.11
C THR A 59 7.85 -1.86 -2.30
N LEU A 60 8.77 -2.74 -1.90
CA LEU A 60 10.21 -2.53 -2.08
C LEU A 60 10.55 -2.37 -3.57
N GLN A 61 10.06 -3.27 -4.43
CA GLN A 61 10.35 -3.22 -5.87
C GLN A 61 9.79 -1.95 -6.53
N LEU A 62 8.55 -1.58 -6.20
CA LEU A 62 7.89 -0.42 -6.79
C LEU A 62 8.49 0.90 -6.29
N THR A 63 8.92 0.96 -5.04
CA THR A 63 9.48 2.20 -4.47
C THR A 63 10.98 2.38 -4.75
N ALA A 64 11.71 1.31 -5.13
CA ALA A 64 13.15 1.37 -5.39
C ALA A 64 13.55 2.34 -6.52
N GLN A 65 12.67 2.51 -7.52
CA GLN A 65 12.91 3.39 -8.66
C GLN A 65 12.19 4.74 -8.55
N VAL A 66 11.42 4.95 -7.48
CA VAL A 66 10.63 6.16 -7.28
C VAL A 66 11.47 7.21 -6.55
N HIS A 67 11.55 8.42 -7.11
CA HIS A 67 12.08 9.57 -6.38
C HIS A 67 10.99 10.15 -5.47
N TRP A 68 11.20 10.13 -4.16
CA TRP A 68 10.18 10.51 -3.17
C TRP A 68 9.86 12.01 -3.18
N GLY A 69 10.80 12.82 -3.70
CA GLY A 69 10.63 14.25 -3.92
C GLY A 69 9.77 14.59 -5.15
N ASN A 70 9.39 13.60 -5.96
CA ASN A 70 8.50 13.85 -7.09
C ASN A 70 7.14 14.34 -6.61
N THR A 71 6.54 15.22 -7.41
CA THR A 71 5.20 15.70 -7.18
C THR A 71 4.18 14.82 -7.90
N LEU A 72 3.09 14.53 -7.22
CA LEU A 72 1.90 13.93 -7.81
C LEU A 72 0.93 15.04 -8.16
N THR A 73 0.64 15.23 -9.45
CA THR A 73 -0.41 16.15 -9.90
C THR A 73 -1.77 15.53 -9.59
N VAL A 74 -2.45 16.08 -8.59
CA VAL A 74 -3.79 15.63 -8.16
C VAL A 74 -4.90 16.36 -8.89
N PHE A 75 -4.62 17.56 -9.42
CA PHE A 75 -5.58 18.30 -10.22
C PHE A 75 -4.91 19.17 -11.27
N ASP A 76 -5.29 19.01 -12.53
CA ASP A 76 -4.94 19.93 -13.60
C ASP A 76 -6.20 20.58 -14.19
N PRO A 77 -6.35 21.92 -14.15
CA PRO A 77 -7.43 22.63 -14.84
C PRO A 77 -7.56 22.27 -16.33
N ALA A 78 -6.45 21.87 -16.98
CA ALA A 78 -6.46 21.44 -18.38
C ALA A 78 -7.35 20.21 -18.61
N TRP A 79 -7.52 19.34 -17.60
CA TRP A 79 -8.43 18.19 -17.69
C TRP A 79 -9.88 18.60 -17.91
N ILE A 80 -10.30 19.73 -17.32
CA ILE A 80 -11.65 20.26 -17.49
C ILE A 80 -11.75 21.02 -18.80
N SER A 81 -10.76 21.86 -19.16
CA SER A 81 -10.81 22.61 -20.41
C SER A 81 -10.83 21.70 -21.64
N ASN A 82 -10.13 20.57 -21.59
CA ASN A 82 -10.07 19.59 -22.69
C ASN A 82 -11.39 18.83 -22.90
N ILE A 83 -12.31 18.83 -21.93
CA ILE A 83 -13.66 18.27 -22.09
C ILE A 83 -14.51 19.16 -23.02
N PHE A 84 -14.26 20.47 -23.02
CA PHE A 84 -15.08 21.46 -23.73
C PHE A 84 -14.46 21.96 -25.04
N THR A 85 -13.19 21.64 -25.31
CA THR A 85 -12.58 21.81 -26.63
C THR A 85 -12.88 20.58 -27.48
N PRO A 86 -13.66 20.71 -28.58
CA PRO A 86 -13.82 19.61 -29.52
C PRO A 86 -12.46 19.24 -30.10
N SER A 87 -12.14 17.94 -30.11
CA SER A 87 -10.96 17.44 -30.80
C SER A 87 -11.15 17.67 -32.30
N ASN A 88 -10.54 18.73 -32.83
CA ASN A 88 -10.43 18.90 -34.27
C ASN A 88 -9.47 17.80 -34.77
N PHE A 89 -10.04 16.74 -35.32
CA PHE A 89 -9.33 15.76 -36.15
C PHE A 89 -8.86 16.41 -37.45
#